data_AF-A0A8S9IQ61-F1
#
_entry.id   AF-A0A8S9IQ61-F1
#
_cell.length_a   1.000
_cell.length_b   1.000
_cell.length_c   1.000
_cell.angle_alpha   90.00
_cell.angle_beta   90.00
_cell.angle_gamma   90.00
#
_symmetry.space_group_name_H-M   'P 1'
#
loop_
_entity.id
_entity.type
_entity.pdbx_description
1 polymer ?
#
loop_
_entity_poly.entity_id
_entity_poly.type
_entity_poly.pdbx_seq_one_letter_code
_entity_poly.pdbx_strand_id
1 'polypeptide(L)'
;MERILERYERCSYAGQDVTTPSLNSQGECSTECSKLLRMIDVMQRSLRHLNGEEVDALSIRELQDLEMQLDTSLKRTRSRKNQLMVESIAQLKKKGECSTECSKLLRMIDVMQRSLRHLNGEEVDALSIRELQDLEMQLDTSLKRTRSRKNQLMVESIAQLKKKVIYWFRDDYSF
;
A
#
# COMPACT_ATOMS: atom_id res chain seq x y z
N MET A 1 31.11 -22.38 49.08
CA MET A 1 30.29 -21.50 49.94
C MET A 1 31.15 -20.48 50.69
N GLU A 2 32.40 -20.83 51.06
CA GLU A 2 33.37 -19.92 51.68
C GLU A 2 33.69 -18.68 50.82
N ARG A 3 33.87 -18.82 49.50
CA ARG A 3 34.14 -17.66 48.60
C ARG A 3 33.00 -16.62 48.56
N ILE A 4 31.77 -17.03 48.90
CA ILE A 4 30.60 -16.14 48.92
C ILE A 4 30.56 -15.41 50.27
N LEU A 5 30.86 -16.11 51.35
CA LEU A 5 30.99 -15.52 52.69
C LEU A 5 32.18 -14.54 52.75
N GLU A 6 33.31 -14.88 52.12
CA GLU A 6 34.50 -14.03 52.03
C GLU A 6 34.24 -12.75 51.21
N ARG A 7 33.38 -12.82 50.17
CA ARG A 7 32.90 -11.61 49.47
C ARG A 7 31.97 -10.77 50.34
N TYR A 8 31.11 -11.42 51.12
CA TYR A 8 30.19 -10.71 52.01
C TYR A 8 30.93 -10.02 53.17
N GLU A 9 31.95 -10.66 53.75
CA GLU A 9 32.82 -10.03 54.75
C GLU A 9 33.63 -8.87 54.15
N ARG A 10 34.21 -9.02 52.95
CA ARG A 10 34.89 -7.90 52.29
C ARG A 10 33.98 -6.72 52.00
N CYS A 11 32.73 -6.95 51.61
CA CYS A 11 31.75 -5.87 51.38
C CYS A 11 31.22 -5.27 52.69
N SER A 12 31.10 -6.06 53.76
CA SER A 12 30.67 -5.58 55.08
C SER A 12 31.74 -4.76 55.78
N TYR A 13 33.01 -5.14 55.64
CA TYR A 13 34.15 -4.44 56.27
C TYR A 13 34.68 -3.27 55.43
N ALA A 14 34.45 -3.24 54.11
CA ALA A 14 34.74 -2.06 53.27
C ALA A 14 33.86 -0.83 53.58
N GLY A 15 32.87 -0.96 54.47
CA GLY A 15 32.07 0.14 54.99
C GLY A 15 32.64 0.81 56.26
N GLN A 16 33.75 0.31 56.83
CA GLN A 16 34.26 0.82 58.11
C GLN A 16 35.62 1.52 58.07
N ASP A 17 36.37 1.52 56.96
CA ASP A 17 37.64 2.24 56.92
C ASP A 17 37.94 2.89 55.56
N VAL A 18 38.40 4.14 55.64
CA VAL A 18 39.05 4.97 54.61
C VAL A 18 38.12 5.84 53.74
N THR A 19 37.95 7.07 54.25
CA THR A 19 38.19 8.34 53.55
C THR A 19 37.34 8.64 52.31
N THR A 20 36.28 9.43 52.56
CA THR A 20 35.68 10.44 51.66
C THR A 20 35.98 10.27 50.16
N PRO A 21 35.13 9.57 49.38
CA PRO A 21 34.77 10.13 48.09
C PRO A 21 34.06 11.45 48.40
N SER A 22 34.41 12.52 47.69
CA SER A 22 33.89 13.86 47.93
C SER A 22 32.37 13.83 48.15
N LEU A 23 31.92 14.44 49.25
CA LEU A 23 30.51 14.67 49.57
C LEU A 23 29.76 15.39 48.43
N ASN A 24 30.51 15.95 47.47
CA ASN A 24 30.02 16.65 46.30
C ASN A 24 29.34 15.73 45.28
N SER A 25 29.83 14.52 45.00
CA SER A 25 29.23 13.65 43.95
C SER A 25 27.95 12.93 44.41
N GLN A 26 27.86 12.56 45.69
CA GLN A 26 26.63 12.02 46.30
C GLN A 26 25.57 13.11 46.53
N GLY A 27 26.00 14.33 46.87
CA GLY A 27 25.15 15.52 46.94
C GLY A 27 24.65 15.97 45.56
N GLU A 28 25.51 15.94 44.54
CA GLU A 28 25.15 16.31 43.16
C GLU A 28 24.07 15.39 42.59
N CYS A 29 24.20 14.07 42.72
CA CYS A 29 23.18 13.10 42.27
C CYS A 29 21.85 13.28 43.02
N SER A 30 21.89 13.58 44.33
CA SER A 30 20.69 13.89 45.12
C SER A 30 20.04 15.22 44.69
N THR A 31 20.85 16.24 44.40
CA THR A 31 20.33 17.54 43.93
C THR A 31 19.75 17.46 42.53
N GLU A 32 20.36 16.69 41.63
CA GLU A 32 19.87 16.47 40.28
C GLU A 32 18.54 15.71 40.28
N CYS A 33 18.43 14.64 41.07
CA CYS A 33 17.17 13.95 41.31
C CYS A 33 16.08 14.89 41.86
N SER A 34 16.42 15.79 42.80
CA SER A 34 15.45 16.75 43.36
C SER A 34 14.96 17.78 42.32
N LYS A 35 15.84 18.21 41.39
CA LYS A 35 15.48 19.11 40.30
C LYS A 35 14.53 18.42 39.32
N LEU A 36 14.80 17.17 38.97
CA LEU A 36 13.95 16.37 38.09
C LEU A 36 12.56 16.14 38.70
N LEU A 37 12.48 15.80 39.99
CA LEU A 37 11.21 15.65 40.71
C LEU A 37 10.39 16.95 40.70
N ARG A 38 11.03 18.10 40.94
CA ARG A 38 10.36 19.40 40.82
C ARG A 38 9.83 19.66 39.40
N MET A 39 10.58 19.28 38.37
CA MET A 39 10.15 19.46 36.99
C MET A 39 8.94 18.58 36.65
N ILE A 40 8.94 17.33 37.11
CA ILE A 40 7.79 16.41 37.00
C ILE A 40 6.56 17.02 37.68
N ASP A 41 6.71 17.50 38.91
CA ASP A 41 5.63 18.14 39.67
C ASP A 41 5.01 19.34 38.93
N VAL A 42 5.86 20.20 38.35
CA VAL A 42 5.40 21.35 37.56
C VAL A 42 4.67 20.89 36.29
N MET A 43 5.19 19.88 35.59
CA MET A 43 4.54 19.32 34.41
C MET A 43 3.19 18.66 34.73
N GLN A 44 3.10 17.93 35.85
CA GLN A 44 1.85 17.30 36.29
C GLN A 44 0.79 18.34 36.65
N ARG A 45 1.15 19.41 37.38
CA ARG A 45 0.22 20.53 37.63
C ARG A 45 -0.25 21.17 36.33
N SER A 46 0.67 21.39 35.38
CA SER A 46 0.31 21.93 34.06
C SER A 46 -0.67 21.04 33.30
N LEU A 47 -0.49 19.71 33.35
CA LEU A 47 -1.42 18.76 32.75
C LEU A 47 -2.80 18.81 33.41
N ARG A 48 -2.86 18.90 34.74
CA ARG A 48 -4.14 19.07 35.46
C ARG A 48 -4.86 20.33 35.01
N HIS A 49 -4.17 21.47 34.94
CA HIS A 49 -4.77 22.71 34.44
C HIS A 49 -5.26 22.57 32.99
N LEU A 50 -4.47 21.94 32.10
CA LEU A 50 -4.88 21.68 30.71
C LEU A 50 -6.08 20.73 30.59
N ASN A 51 -6.27 19.84 31.58
CA ASN A 51 -7.46 19.00 31.70
C ASN A 51 -8.67 19.74 32.29
N GLY A 52 -8.51 20.99 32.71
CA GLY A 52 -9.56 21.75 33.41
C GLY A 52 -9.70 21.36 34.89
N GLU A 53 -8.66 20.79 35.49
CA GLU A 53 -8.57 20.48 36.92
C GLU A 53 -7.79 21.57 37.67
N GLU A 54 -8.08 21.77 38.98
CA GLU A 54 -7.39 22.74 39.86
C GLU A 54 -7.41 24.20 39.34
N VAL A 55 -8.37 24.53 38.46
CA VAL A 55 -8.43 25.82 37.76
C VAL A 55 -8.85 26.98 38.66
N ASP A 56 -9.57 26.71 39.74
CA ASP A 56 -10.02 27.72 40.72
C ASP A 56 -8.86 28.43 41.42
N ALA A 57 -7.66 27.84 41.41
CA ALA A 57 -6.45 28.40 41.98
C ALA A 57 -5.73 29.38 41.02
N LEU A 58 -6.16 29.49 39.77
CA LEU A 58 -5.53 30.33 38.74
C LEU A 58 -6.09 31.75 38.73
N SER A 59 -5.22 32.71 38.44
CA SER A 59 -5.63 34.10 38.19
C SER A 59 -6.34 34.24 36.84
N ILE A 60 -7.08 35.34 36.67
CA ILE A 60 -7.77 35.65 35.40
C ILE A 60 -6.80 35.65 34.21
N ARG A 61 -5.57 36.15 34.39
CA ARG A 61 -4.58 36.18 33.31
C ARG A 61 -4.10 34.78 32.93
N GLU A 62 -3.81 33.94 33.93
CA GLU A 62 -3.41 32.54 33.69
C GLU A 62 -4.53 31.73 33.04
N LEU A 63 -5.79 31.99 33.43
CA LEU A 63 -6.98 31.44 32.79
C LEU A 63 -7.09 31.84 31.32
N GLN A 64 -6.87 33.12 30.99
CA GLN A 64 -6.89 33.61 29.60
C GLN A 64 -5.79 32.96 28.74
N ASP A 65 -4.57 32.84 29.30
CA ASP A 65 -3.46 32.18 28.62
C ASP A 65 -3.75 30.69 28.39
N LEU A 66 -4.31 30.00 29.39
CA LEU A 66 -4.72 28.61 29.31
C LEU A 66 -5.83 28.39 28.27
N GLU A 67 -6.85 29.25 28.26
CA GLU A 67 -7.94 29.21 27.28
C GLU A 67 -7.40 29.37 25.85
N MET A 68 -6.51 30.35 25.62
CA MET A 68 -5.90 30.56 24.32
C MET A 68 -5.05 29.36 23.88
N GLN A 69 -4.31 28.75 24.82
CA GLN A 69 -3.52 27.53 24.55
C GLN A 69 -4.42 26.35 24.17
N LEU A 70 -5.52 26.14 24.89
CA LEU A 70 -6.48 25.08 24.64
C LEU A 70 -7.22 25.28 23.32
N ASP A 71 -7.72 26.48 23.04
CA ASP A 71 -8.40 26.80 21.78
C ASP A 71 -7.48 26.58 20.58
N THR A 72 -6.23 27.05 20.67
CA THR A 72 -5.23 26.85 19.61
C THR A 72 -4.92 25.37 19.38
N SER A 73 -4.72 24.62 20.46
CA SER A 73 -4.41 23.18 20.40
C SER A 73 -5.60 22.37 19.88
N LEU A 74 -6.81 22.75 20.26
CA LEU A 74 -8.06 22.15 19.80
C LEU A 74 -8.29 22.42 18.31
N LYS A 75 -8.06 23.66 17.85
CA LYS A 75 -8.12 24.03 16.43
C LYS A 75 -7.13 23.22 15.61
N ARG A 76 -5.87 23.10 16.05
CA ARG A 76 -4.84 22.27 15.39
C ARG A 76 -5.25 20.79 15.34
N THR A 77 -5.70 20.24 16.45
CA THR A 77 -6.15 18.84 16.55
C THR A 77 -7.33 18.57 15.62
N ARG A 78 -8.35 19.42 15.63
CA ARG A 78 -9.51 19.31 14.74
C ARG A 78 -9.12 19.42 13.27
N SER A 79 -8.26 20.37 12.93
CA SER A 79 -7.73 20.54 11.58
C SER A 79 -7.01 19.27 11.11
N ARG A 80 -6.10 18.72 11.93
CA ARG A 80 -5.39 17.48 11.60
C ARG A 80 -6.33 16.28 11.46
N LYS A 81 -7.31 16.14 12.35
CA LYS A 81 -8.35 15.10 12.26
C LYS A 81 -9.11 15.20 10.94
N ASN A 82 -9.56 16.40 10.59
CA ASN A 82 -10.31 16.63 9.36
C ASN A 82 -9.47 16.33 8.11
N GLN A 83 -8.20 16.75 8.10
CA GLN A 83 -7.27 16.46 7.01
C GLN A 83 -7.13 14.94 6.80
N LEU A 84 -6.86 14.19 7.87
CA LEU A 84 -6.74 12.72 7.80
C LEU A 84 -8.05 12.06 7.34
N MET A 85 -9.19 12.57 7.77
CA MET A 85 -10.50 12.06 7.34
C MET A 85 -10.72 12.29 5.84
N VAL A 86 -10.39 13.48 5.32
CA VAL A 86 -10.50 13.79 3.89
C VAL A 86 -9.55 12.90 3.07
N GLU A 87 -8.30 12.73 3.52
CA GLU A 87 -7.32 11.84 2.89
C GLU A 87 -7.83 10.40 2.84
N SER A 88 -8.40 9.89 3.94
CA SER A 88 -8.98 8.54 4.01
C SER A 88 -10.17 8.38 3.06
N ILE A 89 -11.09 9.35 3.03
CA ILE A 89 -12.24 9.34 2.10
C ILE A 89 -11.75 9.31 0.65
N ALA A 90 -10.75 10.13 0.29
CA ALA A 90 -10.20 10.17 -1.06
C ALA A 90 -9.57 8.83 -1.46
N GLN A 91 -8.80 8.20 -0.56
CA GLN A 91 -8.22 6.88 -0.80
C GLN A 91 -9.29 5.80 -1.01
N LEU A 92 -10.32 5.80 -0.16
CA LEU A 92 -11.44 4.85 -0.26
C LEU A 92 -12.22 5.05 -1.57
N LYS A 93 -12.51 6.29 -1.97
CA LYS A 93 -13.18 6.59 -3.24
C LYS A 93 -12.37 6.07 -4.44
N LYS A 94 -11.07 6.39 -4.49
CA LYS A 94 -10.18 5.93 -5.57
C LYS A 94 -10.13 4.40 -5.65
N LYS A 95 -10.07 3.72 -4.50
CA LYS A 95 -10.09 2.25 -4.44
C LYS A 95 -11.43 1.69 -4.94
N GLY A 96 -12.55 2.32 -4.58
CA GLY A 96 -13.88 1.97 -5.07
C GLY A 96 -13.99 2.11 -6.58
N GLU A 97 -13.60 3.26 -7.12
CA GLU A 97 -13.61 3.53 -8.57
C GLU A 97 -12.80 2.49 -9.34
N CYS A 98 -11.55 2.24 -8.94
CA CYS A 98 -10.69 1.23 -9.55
C CYS A 98 -11.32 -0.17 -9.48
N SER A 99 -11.92 -0.55 -8.35
CA SER A 99 -12.62 -1.83 -8.21
C SER A 99 -13.82 -1.96 -9.14
N THR A 100 -14.60 -0.89 -9.32
CA THR A 100 -15.73 -0.90 -10.28
C THR A 100 -15.26 -1.01 -11.72
N GLU A 101 -14.16 -0.36 -12.09
CA GLU A 101 -13.58 -0.44 -13.43
C GLU A 101 -13.03 -1.84 -13.72
N CYS A 102 -12.26 -2.42 -12.80
CA CYS A 102 -11.80 -3.80 -12.90
C CYS A 102 -12.97 -4.78 -13.06
N SER A 103 -14.07 -4.58 -12.32
CA SER A 103 -15.27 -5.42 -12.42
C SER A 103 -15.95 -5.32 -13.79
N LYS A 104 -15.99 -4.11 -14.39
CA LYS A 104 -16.51 -3.92 -15.75
C LYS A 104 -15.65 -4.63 -16.79
N LEU A 105 -14.32 -4.50 -16.68
CA LEU A 105 -13.38 -5.18 -17.58
C LEU A 105 -13.49 -6.70 -17.46
N LEU A 106 -13.60 -7.23 -16.25
CA LEU A 106 -13.78 -8.67 -16.03
C LEU A 106 -15.07 -9.18 -16.67
N ARG A 107 -16.19 -8.46 -16.50
CA ARG A 107 -17.45 -8.80 -17.17
C ARG A 107 -17.33 -8.78 -18.70
N MET A 108 -16.58 -7.83 -19.26
CA MET A 108 -16.35 -7.77 -20.71
C MET A 108 -15.52 -8.95 -21.21
N ILE A 109 -14.48 -9.34 -20.45
CA ILE A 109 -13.70 -10.55 -20.72
C ILE A 109 -14.61 -11.79 -20.71
N ASP A 110 -15.46 -11.95 -19.70
CA ASP A 110 -16.38 -13.10 -19.61
C ASP A 110 -17.31 -13.20 -20.83
N VAL A 111 -17.85 -12.07 -21.29
CA VAL A 111 -18.70 -12.02 -22.49
C VAL A 111 -17.91 -12.38 -23.75
N MET A 112 -16.71 -11.83 -23.91
CA MET A 112 -15.85 -12.15 -25.06
C MET A 112 -15.41 -13.62 -25.05
N GLN A 113 -15.07 -14.16 -23.88
CA GLN A 113 -14.71 -15.56 -23.72
C GLN A 113 -15.88 -16.49 -24.05
N ARG A 114 -17.10 -16.18 -23.62
CA ARG A 114 -18.31 -16.92 -24.04
C ARG A 114 -18.49 -16.90 -25.55
N SER A 115 -18.38 -15.72 -26.16
CA SER A 115 -18.47 -15.59 -27.61
C SER A 115 -17.41 -16.41 -28.35
N LEU A 116 -16.16 -16.43 -27.85
CA LEU A 116 -15.10 -17.28 -28.40
C LEU A 116 -15.41 -18.77 -28.26
N ARG A 117 -15.95 -19.22 -27.13
CA ARG A 117 -16.40 -20.61 -26.95
C ARG A 117 -17.46 -20.99 -27.98
N HIS A 118 -18.48 -20.15 -28.15
CA HIS A 118 -19.50 -20.37 -29.16
C HIS A 118 -18.93 -20.44 -30.58
N LEU A 119 -18.00 -19.54 -30.95
CA LEU A 119 -17.31 -19.59 -32.24
C LEU A 119 -16.47 -20.85 -32.44
N ASN A 120 -15.96 -21.44 -31.35
CA ASN A 120 -15.24 -22.72 -31.38
C ASN A 120 -16.19 -23.94 -31.41
N GLY A 121 -17.51 -23.74 -31.38
CA GLY A 121 -18.50 -24.81 -31.33
C GLY A 121 -18.76 -25.35 -29.92
N GLU A 122 -18.31 -24.64 -28.88
CA GLU A 122 -18.53 -25.01 -27.47
C GLU A 122 -19.74 -24.26 -26.88
N GLU A 123 -20.46 -24.89 -25.94
CA GLU A 123 -21.62 -24.31 -25.23
C GLU A 123 -22.72 -23.76 -26.16
N VAL A 124 -22.83 -24.29 -27.38
CA VAL A 124 -23.75 -23.83 -28.44
C VAL A 124 -25.20 -24.19 -28.12
N ASP A 125 -25.42 -25.25 -27.34
CA ASP A 125 -26.74 -25.73 -26.92
C ASP A 125 -27.55 -24.70 -26.12
N ALA A 126 -26.87 -23.72 -25.50
CA ALA A 126 -27.50 -22.67 -24.71
C ALA A 126 -28.01 -21.48 -25.56
N LEU A 127 -27.68 -21.45 -26.86
CA LEU A 127 -28.04 -20.35 -27.76
C LEU A 127 -29.44 -20.55 -28.36
N SER A 128 -30.13 -19.44 -28.57
CA SER A 128 -31.40 -19.44 -29.30
C SER A 128 -31.18 -19.72 -30.79
N ILE A 129 -32.23 -20.21 -31.49
CA ILE A 129 -32.20 -20.48 -32.93
C ILE A 129 -31.72 -19.25 -33.72
N ARG A 130 -32.11 -18.04 -33.32
CA ARG A 130 -31.69 -16.81 -33.99
C ARG A 130 -30.19 -16.56 -33.82
N GLU A 131 -29.68 -16.69 -32.60
CA GLU A 131 -28.25 -16.53 -32.31
C GLU A 131 -27.41 -17.59 -33.03
N LEU A 132 -27.93 -18.81 -33.16
CA LEU A 132 -27.30 -19.88 -33.93
C LEU A 132 -27.24 -19.55 -35.42
N GLN A 133 -28.31 -19.01 -36.00
CA GLN A 133 -28.33 -18.58 -37.40
C GLN A 133 -27.33 -17.45 -37.67
N ASP A 134 -27.25 -16.47 -36.75
CA ASP A 134 -26.30 -15.37 -36.85
C ASP A 134 -24.85 -15.88 -36.75
N LEU A 135 -24.59 -16.81 -35.83
CA LEU A 135 -23.29 -17.45 -35.64
C LEU A 135 -22.88 -18.28 -36.87
N GLU A 136 -23.80 -19.06 -37.43
CA GLU A 136 -23.59 -19.84 -38.65
C GLU A 136 -23.21 -18.92 -39.83
N MET A 137 -23.97 -17.84 -40.03
CA MET A 137 -23.69 -16.85 -41.08
C MET A 137 -22.31 -16.20 -40.88
N GLN A 138 -21.95 -15.88 -39.64
CA GLN A 138 -20.63 -15.32 -39.31
C GLN A 138 -19.49 -16.30 -39.61
N LEU A 139 -19.65 -17.58 -39.26
CA LEU A 139 -18.66 -18.62 -39.49
C LEU A 139 -18.50 -18.93 -40.98
N ASP A 140 -19.59 -19.07 -41.73
CA ASP A 140 -19.55 -19.36 -43.17
C ASP A 140 -18.88 -18.22 -43.95
N THR A 141 -19.23 -16.96 -43.65
CA THR A 141 -18.60 -15.81 -44.28
C THR A 141 -17.09 -15.73 -43.97
N SER A 142 -16.71 -15.97 -42.72
CA SER A 142 -15.31 -15.99 -42.30
C SER A 142 -14.53 -17.14 -42.96
N LEU A 143 -15.13 -18.34 -43.02
CA LEU A 143 -14.53 -19.51 -43.65
C LEU A 143 -14.31 -19.31 -45.15
N LYS A 144 -15.27 -18.71 -45.86
CA LYS A 144 -15.15 -18.34 -47.27
C LYS A 144 -13.95 -17.40 -47.51
N ARG A 145 -13.82 -16.34 -46.69
CA ARG A 145 -12.68 -15.40 -46.77
C ARG A 145 -11.35 -16.10 -46.53
N THR A 146 -11.25 -16.92 -45.48
CA THR A 146 -10.03 -17.65 -45.13
C THR A 146 -9.64 -18.64 -46.23
N ARG A 147 -10.59 -19.40 -46.77
CA ARG A 147 -10.34 -20.33 -47.88
C ARG A 147 -9.87 -19.60 -49.14
N SER A 148 -10.50 -18.48 -49.48
CA SER A 148 -10.11 -17.65 -50.61
C SER A 148 -8.66 -17.15 -50.47
N ARG A 149 -8.30 -16.57 -49.31
CA ARG A 149 -6.94 -16.11 -49.05
C ARG A 149 -5.92 -17.25 -49.09
N LYS A 150 -6.25 -18.39 -48.50
CA LYS A 150 -5.40 -19.59 -48.54
C LYS A 150 -5.12 -20.02 -49.99
N ASN A 151 -6.15 -20.06 -50.82
CA ASN A 151 -6.02 -20.44 -52.23
C ASN A 151 -5.18 -19.42 -53.01
N GLN A 152 -5.37 -18.12 -52.75
CA GLN A 152 -4.56 -17.06 -53.36
C GLN A 152 -3.06 -17.22 -53.04
N LEU A 153 -2.73 -17.45 -51.76
CA LEU A 153 -1.34 -17.68 -51.34
C LEU A 153 -0.72 -18.93 -51.99
N MET A 154 -1.50 -19.99 -52.18
CA MET A 154 -1.04 -21.18 -52.91
C MET A 154 -0.73 -20.84 -54.37
N VAL A 155 -1.59 -20.09 -55.05
CA VAL A 155 -1.38 -19.67 -56.45
C VAL A 155 -0.14 -18.79 -56.57
N GLU A 156 0.03 -17.81 -55.68
CA GLU A 156 1.22 -16.95 -55.62
C GLU A 156 2.50 -17.78 -55.42
N SER A 157 2.47 -18.77 -54.51
CA SER A 157 3.60 -19.66 -54.24
C SER A 157 3.96 -20.51 -55.47
N ILE A 158 2.96 -21.09 -56.15
CA ILE A 158 3.15 -21.85 -57.38
C ILE A 158 3.78 -20.96 -58.47
N ALA A 159 3.30 -19.72 -58.63
CA ALA A 159 3.84 -18.78 -59.61
C ALA A 159 5.31 -18.43 -59.33
N GLN A 160 5.67 -18.22 -58.05
CA GLN A 160 7.06 -17.97 -57.65
C GLN A 160 7.98 -19.16 -57.95
N LEU A 161 7.54 -20.39 -57.65
CA LEU A 161 8.30 -21.60 -57.95
C LEU A 161 8.49 -21.78 -59.46
N LYS A 162 7.43 -21.59 -60.26
CA LYS A 162 7.53 -21.63 -61.72
C LYS A 162 8.54 -20.62 -62.25
N LYS A 163 8.54 -19.38 -61.73
CA LYS A 163 9.50 -18.34 -62.11
C LYS A 163 10.94 -18.74 -61.78
N LYS A 164 11.19 -19.31 -60.60
CA LYS A 164 12.52 -19.82 -60.22
C LYS A 164 12.97 -20.92 -61.18
N VAL A 165 12.13 -21.93 -61.43
CA VAL A 165 12.45 -23.02 -62.36
C VAL A 165 12.84 -22.48 -63.74
N ILE A 166 12.08 -21.53 -64.29
CA ILE A 166 12.42 -20.89 -65.57
C ILE A 166 13.78 -20.20 -65.52
N TYR A 167 14.10 -19.51 -64.41
CA TYR A 167 15.39 -18.85 -64.24
C TYR A 167 16.55 -19.86 -64.23
N TRP A 168 16.44 -20.95 -63.45
CA TRP A 168 17.44 -22.02 -63.41
C TRP A 168 17.68 -22.64 -64.80
N PHE A 169 16.62 -22.96 -65.54
CA PHE A 169 16.74 -23.48 -66.91
C PHE A 169 17.27 -22.46 -67.92
N ARG A 170 17.20 -21.15 -67.63
CA ARG A 170 17.75 -20.13 -68.53
C ARG A 170 19.26 -19.97 -68.37
N ASP A 171 19.77 -20.15 -67.15
CA ASP A 171 21.20 -20.09 -66.86
C ASP A 171 21.95 -21.35 -67.35
N ASP A 172 21.30 -22.53 -67.36
CA ASP A 172 21.89 -23.79 -67.85
C ASP A 172 22.09 -23.86 -69.38
N TYR A 173 21.45 -22.97 -70.15
CA TYR A 173 21.56 -22.91 -71.62
C TYR A 173 22.37 -21.71 -72.14
N SER A 174 23.10 -21.01 -71.27
CA SER A 174 23.98 -19.91 -71.66
C SER A 174 25.43 -20.39 -71.76
N PHE A 175 25.76 -21.09 -72.85
CA PHE A 175 27.12 -21.39 -73.30
C PHE A 175 27.36 -20.78 -74.69
#